data_AF-A0A238FHB0-F1
#
_entry.id   AF-A0A238FHB0-F1
#
_cell.length_a   1.000
_cell.length_b   1.000
_cell.length_c   1.000
_cell.angle_alpha   90.00
_cell.angle_beta   90.00
_cell.angle_gamma   90.00
#
_symmetry.space_group_name_H-M   'P 1'
#
loop_
_entity.id
_entity.type
_entity.pdbx_description
1 polymer ?
#
loop_
_entity_poly.entity_id
_entity_poly.type
_entity_poly.pdbx_seq_one_letter_code
_entity_poly.pdbx_strand_id
1 'polypeptide(L)'
;MTKLTFNSPLGRPKMIARGAVSQSKDEVDPLDSSLTIYYCLCGEFVLVAQAQLSNLPRRPSDRSYALRNQGDHRVVYKLNAEQGREIMATSVDPEKRSTVYEYQRPLHCARCKLQVAYETIPGGKGDATFLLAGALTDSQGKIPEDAFETIGPLTPGDGHAAAATEDEGQPAPHAE
;
A
#
# COMPACT_ATOMS: atom_id res chain seq x y z
N MET A 1 27.46 30.08 65.60
CA MET A 1 26.19 29.37 65.87
C MET A 1 25.03 30.22 65.38
N THR A 2 24.52 29.97 64.18
CA THR A 2 23.19 30.44 63.77
C THR A 2 22.65 29.48 62.73
N LYS A 3 21.59 28.75 63.11
CA LYS A 3 20.84 27.84 62.24
C LYS A 3 20.09 28.68 61.20
N LEU A 4 20.18 28.29 59.93
CA LEU A 4 19.18 28.65 58.93
C LEU A 4 18.49 27.36 58.48
N THR A 5 17.26 27.22 58.96
CA THR A 5 16.28 26.21 58.57
C THR A 5 15.81 26.47 57.15
N PHE A 6 15.90 25.44 56.30
CA PHE A 6 15.29 25.42 54.97
C PHE A 6 13.86 24.92 55.10
N ASN A 7 12.88 25.74 54.70
CA ASN A 7 11.50 25.30 54.56
C ASN A 7 10.90 26.00 53.33
N SER A 8 10.69 25.26 52.24
CA SER A 8 9.54 25.38 51.32
C SER A 8 9.68 24.51 50.07
N PRO A 9 8.57 24.17 49.39
CA PRO A 9 8.33 22.85 48.81
C PRO A 9 8.22 22.84 47.27
N LEU A 10 8.20 21.61 46.72
CA LEU A 10 7.48 21.16 45.50
C LEU A 10 7.72 21.86 44.15
N GLY A 11 8.12 21.05 43.18
CA GLY A 11 7.74 21.23 41.77
C GLY A 11 8.89 21.14 40.78
N ARG A 12 9.20 19.93 40.32
CA ARG A 12 10.13 19.72 39.20
C ARG A 12 9.54 20.39 37.94
N PRO A 13 10.26 21.26 37.21
CA PRO A 13 9.74 21.80 35.96
C PRO A 13 9.65 20.66 34.93
N LYS A 14 8.42 20.37 34.49
CA LYS A 14 8.17 19.40 33.43
C LYS A 14 8.59 20.05 32.11
N MET A 15 9.73 19.63 31.57
CA MET A 15 10.18 20.04 30.25
C MET A 15 9.20 19.50 29.21
N ILE A 16 8.42 20.39 28.58
CA ILE A 16 7.62 20.08 27.40
C ILE A 16 8.39 20.65 26.22
N ALA A 17 9.09 19.79 25.48
CA ALA A 17 9.75 20.18 24.26
C ALA A 17 8.69 20.55 23.22
N ARG A 18 8.46 21.85 23.02
CA ARG A 18 7.75 22.37 21.84
C ARG A 18 8.78 22.43 20.72
N GLY A 19 8.78 21.43 19.84
CA GLY A 19 9.57 21.47 18.61
C GLY A 19 9.12 22.65 17.75
N ALA A 20 9.96 23.67 17.64
CA ALA A 20 9.77 24.73 16.66
C ALA A 20 10.26 24.20 15.30
N VAL A 21 9.34 23.98 14.37
CA VAL A 21 9.69 23.68 12.97
C VAL A 21 9.92 25.01 12.27
N SER A 22 11.19 25.33 12.02
CA SER A 22 11.59 26.44 11.16
C SER A 22 11.36 26.01 9.70
N GLN A 23 10.33 26.54 9.06
CA GLN A 23 10.11 26.35 7.63
C GLN A 23 10.86 27.44 6.86
N SER A 24 12.01 27.10 6.29
CA SER A 24 12.58 27.88 5.19
C SER A 24 11.72 27.63 3.95
N LYS A 25 11.23 28.74 3.37
CA LYS A 25 10.38 28.76 2.19
C LYS A 25 11.20 28.38 0.95
N ASP A 26 11.21 27.11 0.62
CA ASP A 26 11.45 26.63 -0.74
C ASP A 26 10.09 26.39 -1.38
N GLU A 27 9.85 26.99 -2.55
CA GLU A 27 8.69 26.72 -3.40
C GLU A 27 8.80 25.29 -3.95
N VAL A 28 8.44 24.31 -3.12
CA VAL A 28 8.09 22.96 -3.57
C VAL A 28 6.60 22.98 -3.88
N ASP A 29 6.23 22.54 -5.08
CA ASP A 29 4.84 22.40 -5.49
C ASP A 29 4.02 21.71 -4.38
N PRO A 30 2.97 22.35 -3.82
CA PRO A 30 2.29 21.86 -2.63
C PRO A 30 1.60 20.51 -2.83
N LEU A 31 1.46 20.04 -4.08
CA LEU A 31 0.89 18.74 -4.43
C LEU A 31 1.83 17.56 -4.17
N ASP A 32 3.14 17.78 -4.03
CA ASP A 32 4.16 16.71 -3.88
C ASP A 32 4.73 16.59 -2.46
N SER A 33 4.20 17.34 -1.50
CA SER A 33 4.80 17.48 -0.16
C SER A 33 4.16 16.64 0.94
N SER A 34 3.03 15.98 0.68
CA SER A 34 2.38 15.14 1.69
C SER A 34 2.91 13.70 1.66
N LEU A 35 3.48 13.25 2.77
CA LEU A 35 3.79 11.83 2.99
C LEU A 35 2.49 11.06 3.22
N THR A 36 2.25 10.02 2.43
CA THR A 36 1.12 9.10 2.60
C THR A 36 1.58 7.85 3.32
N ILE A 37 0.79 7.41 4.30
CA ILE A 37 1.04 6.23 5.12
C ILE A 37 0.15 5.09 4.63
N TYR A 38 0.74 3.91 4.52
CA TYR A 38 0.08 2.69 4.07
C TYR A 38 0.27 1.54 5.06
N TYR A 39 -0.81 0.83 5.29
CA TYR A 39 -0.92 -0.30 6.21
C TYR A 39 -1.12 -1.60 5.44
N CYS A 40 -0.60 -2.69 5.99
CA CYS A 40 -1.03 -4.04 5.60
C CYS A 40 -2.52 -4.21 5.92
N LEU A 41 -3.16 -5.18 5.26
CA LEU A 41 -4.54 -5.61 5.57
C LEU A 41 -4.72 -6.06 7.03
N CYS A 42 -3.66 -6.50 7.72
CA CYS A 42 -3.70 -6.82 9.16
C CYS A 42 -3.59 -5.58 10.08
N GLY A 43 -3.49 -4.37 9.49
CA GLY A 43 -3.33 -3.09 10.19
C GLY A 43 -1.91 -2.76 10.65
N GLU A 44 -0.90 -3.52 10.21
CA GLU A 44 0.51 -3.20 10.49
C GLU A 44 1.00 -2.05 9.61
N PHE A 45 1.81 -1.14 10.14
CA PHE A 45 2.42 -0.07 9.35
C PHE A 45 3.51 -0.65 8.43
N VAL A 46 3.36 -0.49 7.12
CA VAL A 46 4.28 -1.09 6.14
C VAL A 46 5.02 -0.06 5.31
N LEU A 47 4.36 0.98 4.83
CA LEU A 47 4.97 1.93 3.89
C LEU A 47 4.63 3.36 4.26
N VAL A 48 5.61 4.26 4.14
CA VAL A 48 5.37 5.69 3.99
C VAL A 48 6.04 6.14 2.71
N ALA A 49 5.31 6.86 1.85
CA ALA A 49 5.79 7.31 0.55
C ALA A 49 5.39 8.75 0.29
N GLN A 50 6.25 9.49 -0.39
CA GLN A 50 5.96 10.82 -0.93
C GLN A 50 5.23 10.70 -2.29
N ALA A 51 4.22 9.83 -2.36
CA ALA A 51 3.40 9.60 -3.52
C ALA A 51 2.16 8.81 -3.10
N GLN A 52 1.03 9.07 -3.75
CA GLN A 52 -0.13 8.17 -3.65
C GLN A 52 0.06 6.96 -4.57
N LEU A 53 -0.32 5.76 -4.11
CA LEU A 53 -0.21 4.54 -4.91
C LEU A 53 -0.93 4.65 -6.27
N SER A 54 -2.08 5.32 -6.32
CA SER A 54 -2.85 5.58 -7.55
C SER A 54 -2.08 6.34 -8.62
N ASN A 55 -1.10 7.16 -8.24
CA ASN A 55 -0.28 7.94 -9.16
C ASN A 55 0.99 7.19 -9.63
N LEU A 56 1.27 6.02 -9.05
CA LEU A 56 2.45 5.25 -9.42
C LEU A 56 2.20 4.45 -10.70
N PRO A 57 3.22 4.30 -11.56
CA PRO A 57 3.13 3.45 -12.73
C PRO A 57 2.88 2.00 -12.30
N ARG A 58 1.96 1.32 -12.99
CA ARG A 58 1.62 -0.09 -12.76
C ARG A 58 2.25 -0.97 -13.81
N ARG A 59 2.78 -2.12 -13.39
CA ARG A 59 3.39 -3.09 -14.30
C ARG A 59 2.31 -3.87 -15.06
N PRO A 60 2.42 -4.06 -16.40
CA PRO A 60 1.37 -4.75 -17.17
C PRO A 60 1.14 -6.23 -16.80
N SER A 61 2.17 -6.93 -16.32
CA SER A 61 2.14 -8.37 -16.06
C SER A 61 1.29 -8.78 -14.86
N ASP A 62 1.35 -8.00 -13.78
CA ASP A 62 0.79 -8.33 -12.46
C ASP A 62 0.14 -7.11 -11.78
N ARG A 63 0.12 -5.97 -12.46
CA ARG A 63 -0.43 -4.69 -12.00
C ARG A 63 0.16 -4.14 -10.71
N SER A 64 1.34 -4.61 -10.32
CA SER A 64 2.07 -4.08 -9.17
C SER A 64 2.48 -2.63 -9.39
N TYR A 65 2.41 -1.80 -8.34
CA TYR A 65 2.87 -0.42 -8.38
C TYR A 65 4.40 -0.37 -8.32
N ALA A 66 5.03 0.37 -9.23
CA ALA A 66 6.48 0.49 -9.27
C ALA A 66 6.96 1.74 -8.50
N LEU A 67 7.54 1.51 -7.32
CA LEU A 67 8.29 2.51 -6.57
C LEU A 67 9.68 2.64 -7.19
N ARG A 68 9.91 3.69 -7.99
CA ARG A 68 11.23 3.95 -8.59
C ARG A 68 12.24 4.36 -7.52
N ASN A 69 13.36 3.66 -7.46
CA ASN A 69 14.45 3.91 -6.52
C ASN A 69 15.48 4.93 -7.06
N GLN A 70 15.54 5.13 -8.38
CA GLN A 70 16.54 5.96 -9.06
C GLN A 70 15.92 6.86 -10.15
N GLY A 71 16.69 7.85 -10.60
CA GLY A 71 16.31 8.80 -11.66
C GLY A 71 15.49 10.00 -11.20
N ASP A 72 14.98 10.77 -12.16
CA ASP A 72 14.25 12.02 -11.93
C ASP A 72 12.86 11.80 -11.32
N HIS A 73 12.26 10.63 -11.57
CA HIS A 73 10.97 10.22 -11.03
C HIS A 73 11.11 9.24 -9.85
N ARG A 74 12.21 9.34 -9.08
CA ARG A 74 12.38 8.51 -7.87
C ARG A 74 11.32 8.85 -6.84
N VAL A 75 10.81 7.84 -6.15
CA VAL A 75 9.89 8.01 -5.03
C VAL A 75 10.69 7.96 -3.74
N VAL A 76 10.51 8.95 -2.87
CA VAL A 76 11.06 8.90 -1.51
C VAL A 76 10.10 8.09 -0.64
N TYR A 77 10.58 6.97 -0.10
CA TYR A 77 9.75 6.11 0.74
C TYR A 77 10.57 5.34 1.78
N LYS A 78 9.88 4.87 2.83
CA LYS A 78 10.39 3.88 3.78
C LYS A 78 9.44 2.70 3.82
N LEU A 79 9.97 1.51 3.55
CA LEU A 79 9.25 0.24 3.56
C LEU A 79 9.74 -0.60 4.75
N ASN A 80 8.81 -0.95 5.63
CA ASN A 80 9.00 -1.85 6.75
C ASN A 80 8.46 -3.24 6.36
N ALA A 81 9.32 -4.05 5.76
CA ALA A 81 9.00 -5.42 5.37
C ALA A 81 10.17 -6.35 5.65
N GLU A 82 9.86 -7.61 5.92
CA GLU A 82 10.83 -8.67 6.10
C GLU A 82 11.16 -9.33 4.77
N GLN A 83 12.45 -9.52 4.51
CA GLN A 83 12.91 -10.19 3.31
C GLN A 83 12.60 -11.68 3.36
N GLY A 84 11.88 -12.17 2.35
CA GLY A 84 11.59 -13.58 2.13
C GLY A 84 12.74 -14.32 1.43
N ARG A 85 12.51 -15.61 1.19
CA ARG A 85 13.40 -16.43 0.37
C ARG A 85 13.29 -16.01 -1.10
N GLU A 86 14.43 -15.89 -1.74
CA GLU A 86 14.52 -15.61 -3.18
C GLU A 86 13.92 -16.76 -3.99
N ILE A 87 13.14 -16.42 -5.02
CA ILE A 87 12.41 -17.35 -5.87
C ILE A 87 12.55 -16.97 -7.34
N MET A 88 12.29 -17.93 -8.23
CA MET A 88 12.08 -17.66 -9.65
C MET A 88 10.58 -17.72 -9.92
N ALA A 89 9.98 -16.57 -10.19
CA ALA A 89 8.55 -16.44 -10.47
C ALA A 89 8.29 -16.48 -11.98
N THR A 90 7.09 -16.90 -12.35
CA THR A 90 6.60 -16.82 -13.73
C THR A 90 5.65 -15.64 -13.87
N SER A 91 5.90 -14.79 -14.86
CA SER A 91 4.97 -13.76 -15.30
C SER A 91 4.51 -14.03 -16.74
N VAL A 92 3.32 -13.56 -17.09
CA VAL A 92 2.82 -13.65 -18.46
C VAL A 92 3.08 -12.31 -19.14
N ASP A 93 3.80 -12.33 -20.26
CA ASP A 93 3.92 -11.16 -21.13
C ASP A 93 2.56 -10.97 -21.84
N PRO A 94 1.83 -9.86 -21.61
CA PRO A 94 0.52 -9.65 -22.21
C PRO A 94 0.59 -9.47 -23.74
N GLU A 95 1.71 -9.01 -24.29
CA GLU A 95 1.88 -8.81 -25.74
C GLU A 95 2.25 -10.12 -26.43
N LYS A 96 3.18 -10.88 -25.85
CA LYS A 96 3.74 -12.10 -26.46
C LYS A 96 3.00 -13.38 -26.05
N ARG A 97 2.13 -13.29 -25.04
CA ARG A 97 1.41 -14.42 -24.43
C ARG A 97 2.34 -15.57 -24.04
N SER A 98 3.59 -15.22 -23.72
CA SER A 98 4.66 -16.15 -23.37
C SER A 98 4.97 -16.06 -21.88
N THR A 99 5.32 -17.19 -21.28
CA THR A 99 5.81 -17.23 -19.90
C THR A 99 7.21 -16.66 -19.84
N VAL A 100 7.41 -15.65 -18.99
CA VAL A 100 8.70 -15.08 -18.66
C VAL A 100 9.07 -15.50 -17.25
N TYR A 101 10.29 -16.02 -17.09
CA TYR A 101 10.84 -16.33 -15.79
C TYR A 101 11.58 -15.10 -15.27
N GLU A 102 11.22 -14.66 -14.08
CA GLU A 102 11.78 -13.49 -13.44
C GLU A 102 12.24 -13.86 -12.03
N TYR A 103 13.43 -13.40 -11.68
CA TYR A 103 13.91 -13.51 -10.32
C TYR A 103 13.10 -12.56 -9.42
N GLN A 104 12.60 -13.06 -8.30
CA GLN A 104 11.90 -12.27 -7.31
C GLN A 104 12.44 -12.51 -5.92
N ARG A 105 12.61 -11.42 -5.19
CA ARG A 105 12.91 -11.40 -3.77
C ARG A 105 11.70 -10.80 -3.04
N PRO A 106 10.82 -11.66 -2.50
CA PRO A 106 9.59 -11.22 -1.85
C PRO A 106 9.88 -10.44 -0.57
N LEU A 107 9.02 -9.47 -0.29
CA LEU A 107 9.02 -8.67 0.93
C LEU A 107 7.67 -8.85 1.63
N HIS A 108 7.72 -9.26 2.89
CA HIS A 108 6.56 -9.67 3.67
C HIS A 108 6.27 -8.70 4.82
N CYS A 109 4.99 -8.56 5.17
CA CYS A 109 4.59 -7.86 6.38
C CYS A 109 5.22 -8.53 7.60
N ALA A 110 5.88 -7.76 8.47
CA ALA A 110 6.55 -8.27 9.66
C ALA A 110 5.60 -8.98 10.64
N ARG A 111 4.31 -8.58 10.65
CA ARG A 111 3.29 -9.13 11.55
C ARG A 111 2.63 -10.40 11.03
N CYS A 112 1.96 -10.33 9.87
CA CYS A 112 1.15 -11.44 9.35
C CYS A 112 1.84 -12.28 8.27
N LYS A 113 3.04 -11.88 7.84
CA LYS A 113 3.82 -12.53 6.77
C LYS A 113 3.14 -12.52 5.38
N LEU A 114 2.12 -11.68 5.17
CA LEU A 114 1.56 -11.42 3.84
C LEU A 114 2.63 -10.80 2.94
N GLN A 115 2.79 -11.29 1.71
CA GLN A 115 3.66 -10.64 0.73
C GLN A 115 3.05 -9.29 0.33
N VAL A 116 3.81 -8.22 0.53
CA VAL A 116 3.37 -6.84 0.26
C VAL A 116 4.10 -6.23 -0.93
N ALA A 117 5.30 -6.71 -1.21
CA ALA A 117 6.14 -6.20 -2.28
C ALA A 117 7.15 -7.26 -2.75
N TYR A 118 7.89 -6.96 -3.79
CA TYR A 118 9.05 -7.73 -4.22
C TYR A 118 10.07 -6.85 -4.95
N GLU A 119 11.29 -7.37 -5.06
CA GLU A 119 12.37 -6.78 -5.86
C GLU A 119 12.88 -7.81 -6.87
N THR A 120 13.39 -7.35 -8.01
CA THR A 120 13.71 -8.21 -9.15
C THR A 120 15.21 -8.37 -9.40
N ILE A 121 16.03 -7.62 -8.66
CA ILE A 121 17.49 -7.68 -8.74
C ILE A 121 18.06 -8.56 -7.62
N PRO A 122 18.97 -9.51 -7.93
CA PRO A 122 19.64 -10.31 -6.93
C PRO A 122 20.62 -9.48 -6.10
N GLY A 123 20.67 -9.73 -4.79
CA GLY A 123 21.68 -9.12 -3.91
C GLY A 123 21.46 -7.66 -3.51
N GLY A 124 20.38 -6.99 -3.94
CA GLY A 124 20.10 -5.63 -3.47
C GLY A 124 18.95 -4.92 -4.17
N LYS A 125 18.69 -3.69 -3.74
CA LYS A 125 17.63 -2.84 -4.33
C LYS A 125 17.94 -2.53 -5.79
N GLY A 126 17.03 -2.90 -6.68
CA GLY A 126 17.10 -2.57 -8.10
C GLY A 126 16.58 -1.17 -8.41
N ASP A 127 16.30 -0.92 -9.69
CA ASP A 127 15.77 0.35 -10.18
C ASP A 127 14.37 0.68 -9.63
N ALA A 128 13.60 -0.36 -9.27
CA ALA A 128 12.29 -0.22 -8.65
C ALA A 128 12.01 -1.33 -7.64
N THR A 129 11.16 -1.02 -6.68
CA THR A 129 10.51 -1.97 -5.78
C THR A 129 9.04 -2.06 -6.17
N PHE A 130 8.53 -3.28 -6.37
CA PHE A 130 7.17 -3.51 -6.86
C PHE A 130 6.24 -3.83 -5.69
N LEU A 131 5.23 -3.01 -5.46
CA LEU A 131 4.20 -3.26 -4.45
C LEU A 131 3.04 -4.04 -5.09
N LEU A 132 2.64 -5.13 -4.45
CA LEU A 132 1.51 -5.92 -4.94
C LEU A 132 0.21 -5.12 -4.82
N ALA A 133 -0.57 -5.10 -5.90
CA ALA A 133 -1.91 -4.51 -5.90
C ALA A 133 -2.77 -5.19 -4.83
N GLY A 134 -3.56 -4.41 -4.09
CA GLY A 134 -4.44 -4.92 -3.04
C GLY A 134 -3.75 -5.30 -1.71
N ALA A 135 -2.42 -5.25 -1.62
CA ALA A 135 -1.71 -5.65 -0.41
C ALA A 135 -1.68 -4.57 0.69
N LEU A 136 -1.87 -3.30 0.30
CA LEU A 136 -1.75 -2.12 1.15
C LEU A 136 -2.98 -1.22 1.06
N THR A 137 -3.30 -0.55 2.17
CA THR A 137 -4.39 0.42 2.28
C THR A 137 -3.93 1.68 2.99
N ASP A 138 -4.44 2.85 2.62
CA ASP A 138 -4.19 4.12 3.31
C ASP A 138 -5.01 4.27 4.60
N SER A 139 -5.97 3.37 4.81
CA SER A 139 -6.95 3.42 5.88
C SER A 139 -7.03 2.08 6.61
N GLN A 140 -6.61 2.07 7.87
CA GLN A 140 -6.51 0.85 8.67
C GLN A 140 -7.86 0.12 8.76
N GLY A 141 -7.86 -1.18 8.47
CA GLY A 141 -9.06 -2.02 8.55
C GLY A 141 -10.01 -1.88 7.36
N LYS A 142 -9.67 -1.10 6.32
CA LYS A 142 -10.38 -1.10 5.04
C LYS A 142 -9.67 -1.96 4.02
N ILE A 143 -10.44 -2.67 3.23
CA ILE A 143 -9.94 -3.40 2.07
C ILE A 143 -9.70 -2.36 0.96
N PRO A 144 -8.52 -2.33 0.32
CA PRO A 144 -8.24 -1.41 -0.78
C PRO A 144 -9.04 -1.78 -2.03
N GLU A 145 -9.35 -0.80 -2.87
CA GLU A 145 -10.23 -0.97 -4.04
C GLU A 145 -9.66 -1.96 -5.07
N ASP A 146 -8.33 -2.02 -5.18
CA ASP A 146 -7.61 -2.90 -6.09
C ASP A 146 -7.45 -4.34 -5.56
N ALA A 147 -7.98 -4.66 -4.38
CA ALA A 147 -7.94 -6.02 -3.81
C ALA A 147 -8.66 -7.06 -4.67
N PHE A 148 -9.63 -6.63 -5.48
CA PHE A 148 -10.44 -7.51 -6.33
C PHE A 148 -10.13 -7.36 -7.82
N GLU A 149 -9.05 -6.65 -8.18
CA GLU A 149 -8.68 -6.50 -9.57
C GLU A 149 -8.16 -7.82 -10.15
N THR A 150 -9.01 -8.50 -10.91
CA THR A 150 -8.64 -9.69 -11.68
C THR A 150 -7.61 -9.33 -12.74
N ILE A 151 -6.39 -9.87 -12.63
CA ILE A 151 -5.38 -9.90 -13.69
C ILE A 151 -6.03 -10.68 -14.87
N GLY A 152 -6.47 -9.99 -15.92
CA GLY A 152 -7.44 -10.55 -16.87
C GLY A 152 -6.91 -11.70 -17.76
N PRO A 153 -7.78 -12.36 -18.58
CA PRO A 153 -9.24 -12.30 -18.59
C PRO A 153 -9.89 -13.62 -18.12
N LEU A 154 -10.97 -13.52 -17.33
CA LEU A 154 -12.09 -14.45 -17.52
C LEU A 154 -12.87 -13.91 -18.72
N THR A 155 -13.19 -14.78 -19.66
CA THR A 155 -13.96 -14.49 -20.88
C THR A 155 -15.24 -13.70 -20.57
N PRO A 156 -15.70 -12.81 -21.47
CA PRO A 156 -16.96 -12.10 -21.29
C PRO A 156 -18.12 -13.09 -21.43
N GLY A 157 -18.87 -13.26 -20.34
CA GLY A 157 -20.08 -14.05 -20.27
C GLY A 157 -20.69 -13.87 -18.90
N ASP A 158 -21.49 -12.81 -18.78
CA ASP A 158 -22.69 -12.67 -17.96
C ASP A 158 -22.56 -13.00 -16.44
N GLY A 159 -22.91 -12.13 -15.51
CA GLY A 159 -24.00 -11.18 -15.58
C GLY A 159 -23.93 -10.14 -14.49
N HIS A 160 -24.46 -8.99 -14.87
CA HIS A 160 -24.93 -7.96 -13.96
C HIS A 160 -26.05 -8.50 -13.07
N ALA A 161 -26.14 -7.87 -11.91
CA ALA A 161 -27.18 -8.02 -10.91
C ALA A 161 -28.61 -8.16 -11.48
N ALA A 162 -29.39 -9.07 -10.89
CA ALA A 162 -30.83 -8.89 -10.77
C ALA A 162 -31.21 -9.18 -9.32
N ALA A 163 -31.63 -8.11 -8.66
CA ALA A 163 -32.20 -8.11 -7.33
C ALA A 163 -33.50 -8.93 -7.30
N ALA A 164 -33.76 -9.51 -6.13
CA ALA A 164 -35.01 -10.14 -5.77
C ALA A 164 -36.18 -9.16 -5.88
N THR A 165 -37.27 -9.60 -6.52
CA THR A 165 -38.64 -9.23 -6.16
C THR A 165 -39.51 -10.47 -6.31
N GLU A 166 -39.94 -10.97 -5.16
CA GLU A 166 -41.08 -11.88 -5.01
C GLU A 166 -42.36 -11.08 -5.31
N ASP A 167 -43.25 -11.57 -6.17
CA ASP A 167 -44.66 -11.12 -6.17
C ASP A 167 -45.60 -12.22 -6.69
N GLU A 168 -46.72 -12.33 -5.98
CA GLU A 168 -47.80 -13.30 -6.06
C GLU A 168 -48.69 -13.14 -7.32
N GLY A 169 -49.35 -14.23 -7.73
CA GLY A 169 -50.80 -14.16 -8.01
C GLY A 169 -51.34 -14.31 -9.44
N GLN A 170 -52.05 -15.43 -9.64
CA GLN A 170 -53.32 -15.61 -10.40
C GLN A 170 -53.30 -15.70 -11.96
N PRO A 171 -54.35 -16.28 -12.59
CA PRO A 171 -54.23 -17.43 -13.50
C PRO A 171 -54.77 -17.12 -14.91
N ALA A 172 -54.50 -18.02 -15.85
CA ALA A 172 -54.98 -17.90 -17.24
C ALA A 172 -56.52 -18.01 -17.34
N PRO A 173 -57.19 -17.16 -18.14
CA PRO A 173 -58.56 -17.39 -18.54
C PRO A 173 -58.63 -18.32 -19.77
N HIS A 174 -59.59 -19.24 -19.72
CA HIS A 174 -60.07 -20.04 -20.85
C HIS A 174 -60.82 -19.17 -21.87
N ALA A 175 -60.57 -19.38 -23.16
CA ALA A 175 -61.46 -19.22 -24.34
C ALA A 175 -60.56 -19.41 -25.59
N GLU A 176 -60.91 -20.10 -26.67
CA GLU A 176 -62.17 -20.66 -27.18
C GLU A 176 -61.80 -21.81 -28.15
#